data_AF-A0ABD2IQN3-F1
#
_entry.id   AF-A0ABD2IQN3-F1
#
_cell.length_a   1.000
_cell.length_b   1.000
_cell.length_c   1.000
_cell.angle_alpha   90.00
_cell.angle_beta   90.00
_cell.angle_gamma   90.00
#
_symmetry.space_group_name_H-M   'P 1'
#
loop_
_entity.id
_entity.type
_entity.pdbx_description
1 polymer ?
#
loop_
_entity_poly.entity_id
_entity_poly.type
_entity_poly.pdbx_seq_one_letter_code
_entity_poly.pdbx_strand_id
1 'polypeptide(L)'
;MSQLNIWYGLECLVSLEVILSHLKPLNLSELELSALNGIQLWNCIERFVPLSDQQKAHRNAFFVELHAMAAQNNGKIAEIGIRFGLLMNLLFDTLNAASELLEAFAMADIFFPADHSFCFPDAIVGALLDQQ
;
A
#
# COMPACT_ATOMS: atom_id res chain seq x y z
N MET A 1 16.23 25.83 2.04
CA MET A 1 15.59 24.83 2.92
C MET A 1 14.13 24.55 2.56
N SER A 2 13.36 25.44 1.92
CA SER A 2 11.95 25.16 1.55
C SER A 2 11.75 24.24 0.34
N GLN A 3 12.64 24.25 -0.66
CA GLN A 3 12.44 23.48 -1.89
C GLN A 3 12.63 21.97 -1.72
N LEU A 4 13.54 21.52 -0.85
CA LEU A 4 13.78 20.09 -0.63
C LEU A 4 12.58 19.42 0.07
N ASN A 5 11.99 20.08 1.07
CA ASN A 5 10.82 19.56 1.78
C ASN A 5 9.59 19.46 0.87
N ILE A 6 9.45 20.39 -0.09
CA ILE A 6 8.39 20.34 -1.11
C ILE A 6 8.63 19.17 -2.08
N TRP A 7 9.88 18.94 -2.50
CA TRP A 7 10.23 17.81 -3.37
C TRP A 7 9.93 16.45 -2.73
N TYR A 8 10.34 16.25 -1.48
CA TYR A 8 10.04 15.00 -0.78
C TYR A 8 8.55 14.80 -0.51
N GLY A 9 7.82 15.88 -0.17
CA GLY A 9 6.36 15.82 -0.07
C GLY A 9 5.67 15.44 -1.38
N LEU A 10 6.20 15.88 -2.52
CA LEU A 10 5.71 15.53 -3.85
C LEU A 10 6.02 14.07 -4.23
N GLU A 11 7.22 13.56 -3.91
CA GLU A 11 7.55 12.14 -4.13
C GLU A 11 6.63 11.22 -3.33
N CYS A 12 6.34 11.55 -2.07
CA CYS A 12 5.38 10.81 -1.26
C CYS A 12 3.97 10.81 -1.86
N LEU A 13 3.53 11.94 -2.46
CA LEU A 13 2.23 12.05 -3.11
C LEU A 13 2.14 11.21 -4.38
N VAL A 14 3.19 11.17 -5.19
CA VAL A 14 3.22 10.36 -6.41
C VAL A 14 3.09 8.87 -6.07
N SER A 15 3.81 8.38 -5.06
CA SER A 15 3.70 6.97 -4.64
C SER A 15 2.30 6.65 -4.07
N LEU A 16 1.66 7.59 -3.36
CA LEU A 16 0.27 7.46 -2.88
C LEU A 16 -0.76 7.51 -4.02
N GLU A 17 -0.56 8.38 -5.01
CA GLU A 17 -1.44 8.51 -6.18
C GLU A 17 -1.40 7.25 -7.05
N VAL A 18 -0.23 6.63 -7.20
CA VAL A 18 -0.07 5.32 -7.86
C VAL A 18 -0.91 4.25 -7.13
N ILE A 19 -0.81 4.15 -5.80
CA ILE A 19 -1.65 3.22 -5.01
C ILE A 19 -3.14 3.52 -5.20
N LEU A 20 -3.55 4.79 -5.09
CA LEU A 20 -4.95 5.20 -5.18
C LEU A 20 -5.54 4.99 -6.59
N SER A 21 -4.72 5.17 -7.64
CA SER A 21 -5.10 4.94 -9.03
C SER A 21 -5.33 3.47 -9.35
N HIS A 22 -4.67 2.55 -8.64
CA HIS A 22 -4.90 1.10 -8.75
C HIS A 22 -6.07 0.63 -7.86
N LEU A 23 -6.30 1.27 -6.70
CA LEU A 23 -7.40 0.95 -5.79
C LEU A 23 -8.78 1.29 -6.35
N LYS A 24 -8.96 2.50 -6.91
CA LYS A 24 -10.25 2.97 -7.45
C LYS A 24 -10.89 2.06 -8.51
N PRO A 25 -10.17 1.56 -9.54
CA PRO A 25 -10.75 0.71 -10.57
C PRO A 25 -11.06 -0.70 -10.10
N LEU A 26 -10.49 -1.16 -8.97
CA LEU A 26 -10.68 -2.52 -8.49
C LEU A 26 -11.96 -2.73 -7.67
N ASN A 27 -12.64 -1.67 -7.22
CA ASN A 27 -13.86 -1.75 -6.40
C ASN A 27 -13.79 -2.86 -5.33
N LEU A 28 -12.78 -2.76 -4.46
CA LEU A 28 -12.48 -3.79 -3.46
C LEU A 28 -13.63 -3.89 -2.44
N SER A 29 -14.04 -5.11 -2.14
CA SER A 29 -14.90 -5.37 -0.99
C SER A 29 -14.11 -5.18 0.32
N GLU A 30 -14.82 -4.90 1.41
CA GLU A 30 -14.22 -4.79 2.75
C GLU A 30 -13.45 -6.07 3.15
N LEU A 31 -13.96 -7.24 2.71
CA LEU A 31 -13.32 -8.52 2.97
C LEU A 31 -12.02 -8.70 2.17
N GLU A 32 -12.01 -8.33 0.88
CA GLU A 32 -10.78 -8.33 0.08
C GLU A 32 -9.74 -7.40 0.68
N LEU A 33 -10.14 -6.20 1.12
CA LEU A 33 -9.24 -5.24 1.78
C LEU A 33 -8.68 -5.79 3.10
N SER A 34 -9.52 -6.43 3.91
CA SER A 34 -9.09 -7.05 5.18
C SER A 34 -8.07 -8.16 4.95
N ALA A 35 -8.31 -9.04 3.97
CA ALA A 35 -7.38 -10.12 3.64
C ALA A 35 -6.06 -9.58 3.06
N LEU A 36 -6.10 -8.55 2.20
CA LEU A 36 -4.91 -7.85 1.71
C LEU A 36 -4.07 -7.28 2.86
N ASN A 37 -4.70 -6.60 3.82
CA ASN A 37 -4.03 -6.07 5.01
C ASN A 37 -3.41 -7.17 5.88
N GLY A 38 -4.13 -8.29 6.08
CA GLY A 38 -3.62 -9.45 6.81
C GLY A 38 -2.36 -10.05 6.18
N ILE A 39 -2.37 -10.22 4.85
CA ILE A 39 -1.20 -10.68 4.08
C ILE A 39 -0.02 -9.71 4.27
N GLN A 40 -0.29 -8.41 4.11
CA GLN A 40 0.75 -7.39 4.15
C GLN A 40 1.39 -7.27 5.53
N LEU A 41 0.60 -7.40 6.60
CA LEU A 41 1.11 -7.43 7.97
C LEU A 41 2.12 -8.57 8.16
N TRP A 42 1.77 -9.79 7.75
CA TRP A 42 2.66 -10.94 7.88
C TRP A 42 3.91 -10.82 6.99
N ASN A 43 3.77 -10.30 5.77
CA ASN A 43 4.91 -10.02 4.89
C ASN A 43 5.85 -8.97 5.50
N CYS A 44 5.30 -7.94 6.15
CA CYS A 44 6.07 -6.94 6.86
C CYS A 44 6.86 -7.56 8.02
N ILE A 45 6.21 -8.39 8.84
CA ILE A 45 6.89 -9.10 9.95
C ILE A 45 8.02 -10.00 9.42
N GLU A 46 7.78 -10.75 8.34
CA GLU A 46 8.76 -11.67 7.75
C GLU A 46 10.05 -10.98 7.28
N ARG A 47 9.99 -9.69 6.91
CA ARG A 47 11.17 -8.90 6.54
C ARG A 47 12.15 -8.71 7.68
N PHE A 48 11.66 -8.70 8.93
CA PHE A 48 12.49 -8.45 10.11
C PHE A 48 12.77 -9.72 10.91
N VAL A 49 11.82 -10.67 10.93
CA VAL A 49 11.93 -11.91 11.69
C VAL A 49 11.37 -13.06 10.88
N PRO A 50 12.12 -14.19 10.72
CA PRO A 50 11.59 -15.37 10.04
C PRO A 50 10.30 -15.87 10.71
N LEU A 51 9.27 -16.07 9.91
CA LEU A 51 8.00 -16.61 10.39
C LEU A 51 8.11 -18.11 10.72
N SER A 52 7.45 -18.53 11.79
CA SER A 52 7.21 -19.95 12.08
C SER A 52 6.26 -20.58 11.04
N ASP A 53 6.24 -21.90 10.95
CA ASP A 53 5.33 -22.61 10.04
C ASP A 53 3.86 -22.28 10.34
N GLN A 54 3.50 -22.12 11.62
CA GLN A 54 2.15 -21.71 12.02
C GLN A 54 1.82 -20.30 11.52
N GLN A 55 2.75 -19.34 11.62
CA GLN A 55 2.54 -17.97 11.14
C GLN A 55 2.44 -17.92 9.61
N LYS A 56 3.28 -18.68 8.91
CA LYS A 56 3.17 -18.86 7.45
C LYS A 56 1.82 -19.46 7.06
N ALA A 57 1.33 -20.44 7.80
CA ALA A 57 0.02 -21.02 7.56
C ALA A 57 -1.12 -19.99 7.74
N HIS A 58 -1.04 -19.12 8.75
CA HIS A 58 -2.02 -18.03 8.92
C HIS A 58 -1.97 -17.02 7.77
N ARG A 59 -0.78 -16.62 7.33
CA ARG A 59 -0.64 -15.79 6.13
C ARG A 59 -1.26 -16.47 4.90
N ASN A 60 -0.95 -17.75 4.70
CA ASN A 60 -1.44 -18.53 3.56
C ASN A 60 -2.97 -18.68 3.60
N ALA A 61 -3.60 -18.71 4.78
CA ALA A 61 -5.06 -18.71 4.90
C ALA A 61 -5.68 -17.45 4.26
N PHE A 62 -5.08 -16.27 4.46
CA PHE A 62 -5.56 -15.05 3.80
C PHE A 62 -5.41 -15.10 2.27
N PHE A 63 -4.34 -15.69 1.73
CA PHE A 63 -4.20 -15.90 0.28
C PHE A 63 -5.31 -16.81 -0.28
N VAL A 64 -5.65 -17.88 0.45
CA VAL A 64 -6.73 -18.79 0.08
C VAL A 64 -8.09 -18.09 0.14
N GLU A 65 -8.35 -17.31 1.19
CA GLU A 65 -9.56 -16.50 1.34
C GLU A 65 -9.72 -15.49 0.20
N LEU A 66 -8.64 -14.80 -0.17
CA LEU A 66 -8.65 -13.84 -1.26
C LEU A 66 -8.97 -14.50 -2.61
N HIS A 67 -8.40 -15.68 -2.86
CA HIS A 67 -8.72 -16.48 -4.05
C HIS A 67 -10.18 -16.94 -4.04
N ALA A 68 -10.71 -17.36 -2.88
CA ALA A 68 -12.10 -17.77 -2.73
C ALA A 68 -13.07 -16.60 -2.98
N MET A 69 -12.76 -15.39 -2.52
CA MET A 69 -13.55 -14.19 -2.79
C MET A 69 -13.53 -13.82 -4.28
N ALA A 70 -12.36 -13.89 -4.92
CA ALA A 70 -12.24 -13.73 -6.37
C ALA A 70 -13.10 -14.77 -7.12
N ALA A 71 -13.17 -16.00 -6.62
CA ALA A 71 -14.00 -17.07 -7.18
C ALA A 71 -15.50 -16.86 -6.99
N GLN A 72 -15.94 -16.33 -5.85
CA GLN A 72 -17.36 -16.06 -5.59
C GLN A 72 -17.91 -14.95 -6.47
N ASN A 73 -17.09 -13.94 -6.76
CA ASN A 73 -17.51 -12.77 -7.52
C ASN A 73 -17.37 -12.94 -9.05
N ASN A 74 -16.77 -14.04 -9.53
CA ASN A 74 -16.52 -14.29 -10.95
C ASN A 74 -16.91 -15.71 -11.36
N GLY A 75 -17.78 -15.85 -12.37
CA GLY A 75 -18.33 -17.14 -12.78
C GLY A 75 -17.39 -18.00 -13.64
N LYS A 76 -16.34 -17.42 -14.23
CA LYS A 76 -15.40 -18.13 -15.11
C LYS A 76 -14.00 -18.21 -14.51
N ILE A 77 -13.35 -19.37 -14.63
CA ILE A 77 -11.97 -19.60 -14.14
C ILE A 77 -10.98 -18.53 -14.62
N ALA A 78 -11.09 -18.08 -15.88
CA ALA A 78 -10.24 -17.02 -16.42
C ALA A 78 -10.43 -15.67 -15.70
N GLU A 79 -11.68 -15.30 -15.39
CA GLU A 79 -12.01 -14.06 -14.69
C GLU A 79 -11.55 -14.11 -13.23
N ILE A 80 -11.64 -15.27 -12.58
CA ILE A 80 -11.09 -15.52 -11.24
C ILE A 80 -9.58 -15.29 -11.24
N GLY A 81 -8.87 -15.89 -12.20
CA GLY A 81 -7.42 -15.74 -12.33
C GLY A 81 -7.00 -14.29 -12.57
N ILE A 82 -7.73 -13.57 -13.43
CA ILE A 82 -7.50 -12.13 -13.68
C ILE A 82 -7.72 -11.32 -12.39
N ARG A 83 -8.84 -11.52 -11.70
CA ARG A 83 -9.15 -10.79 -10.46
C ARG A 83 -8.09 -11.05 -9.39
N PHE A 84 -7.74 -12.31 -9.16
CA PHE A 84 -6.72 -12.67 -8.18
C PHE A 84 -5.35 -12.09 -8.55
N GLY A 85 -4.96 -12.14 -9.84
CA GLY A 85 -3.73 -11.53 -10.32
C GLY A 85 -3.68 -10.01 -10.09
N LEU A 86 -4.78 -9.30 -10.33
CA LEU A 86 -4.90 -7.87 -10.05
C LEU A 86 -4.74 -7.55 -8.56
N LEU A 87 -5.32 -8.37 -7.68
CA LEU A 87 -5.18 -8.22 -6.23
C LEU A 87 -3.74 -8.50 -5.76
N MET A 88 -3.05 -9.46 -6.39
CA MET A 88 -1.62 -9.72 -6.10
C MET A 88 -0.72 -8.59 -6.56
N ASN A 89 -1.00 -7.99 -7.72
CA ASN A 89 -0.27 -6.80 -8.18
C ASN A 89 -0.45 -5.64 -7.21
N LEU A 90 -1.67 -5.42 -6.71
CA LEU A 90 -1.92 -4.39 -5.71
C LEU A 90 -1.10 -4.61 -4.41
N LEU A 91 -0.96 -5.86 -3.94
CA LEU A 91 -0.07 -6.18 -2.80
C LEU A 91 1.38 -5.80 -3.08
N PHE A 92 1.86 -6.07 -4.29
CA PHE A 92 3.24 -5.75 -4.67
C PHE A 92 3.45 -4.23 -4.78
N ASP A 93 2.54 -3.53 -5.44
CA ASP A 93 2.61 -2.07 -5.62
C ASP A 93 2.56 -1.34 -4.28
N THR A 94 1.66 -1.75 -3.38
CA THR A 94 1.56 -1.20 -2.01
C THR A 94 2.81 -1.46 -1.18
N LEU A 95 3.47 -2.61 -1.38
CA LEU A 95 4.73 -2.93 -0.71
C LEU A 95 5.89 -2.05 -1.19
N ASN A 96 5.96 -1.79 -2.50
CA ASN A 96 6.99 -0.93 -3.09
C ASN A 96 6.80 0.53 -2.67
N ALA A 97 5.59 1.05 -2.83
CA ALA A 97 5.28 2.42 -2.42
C ALA A 97 5.48 2.64 -0.91
N ALA A 98 5.17 1.67 -0.06
CA ALA A 98 5.48 1.78 1.37
C ALA A 98 7.00 1.83 1.66
N SER A 99 7.80 1.14 0.86
CA SER A 99 9.27 1.15 0.99
C SER A 99 9.85 2.49 0.52
N GLU A 100 9.37 3.00 -0.62
CA GLU A 100 9.72 4.35 -1.13
C GLU A 100 9.34 5.46 -0.13
N LEU A 101 8.14 5.40 0.44
CA LEU A 101 7.68 6.34 1.47
C LEU A 101 8.56 6.29 2.72
N LEU A 102 8.94 5.08 3.17
CA LEU A 102 9.82 4.92 4.33
C LEU A 102 11.20 5.52 4.08
N GLU A 103 11.77 5.31 2.89
CA GLU A 103 13.05 5.91 2.49
C GLU A 103 12.94 7.44 2.43
N ALA A 104 11.88 7.98 1.85
CA ALA A 104 11.63 9.41 1.80
C ALA A 104 11.52 10.02 3.20
N PHE A 105 10.80 9.38 4.13
CA PHE A 105 10.70 9.85 5.52
C PHE A 105 12.03 9.72 6.28
N ALA A 106 12.76 8.62 6.13
CA ALA A 106 14.06 8.44 6.76
C ALA A 106 15.08 9.50 6.28
N MET A 107 15.07 9.82 4.97
CA MET A 107 15.89 10.89 4.42
C MET A 107 15.46 12.25 4.99
N ALA A 108 14.16 12.51 5.06
CA ALA A 108 13.63 13.73 5.66
C ALA A 108 14.09 13.90 7.12
N ASP A 109 14.04 12.84 7.93
CA ASP A 109 14.49 12.85 9.33
C ASP A 109 16.01 13.08 9.47
N ILE A 110 16.82 12.49 8.58
CA ILE A 110 18.29 12.66 8.58
C ILE A 110 18.68 14.08 8.18
N PHE A 111 18.05 14.63 7.13
CA PHE A 111 18.41 15.93 6.59
C PHE A 111 17.68 17.10 7.27
N PHE A 112 16.58 16.85 8.00
CA PHE A 112 15.75 17.86 8.66
C PHE A 112 15.30 17.45 10.09
N PRO A 113 16.23 17.20 11.04
CA PRO A 113 15.88 16.75 12.38
C PRO A 113 15.09 17.80 13.21
N ALA A 114 13.94 17.37 13.73
CA ALA A 114 13.06 17.81 14.85
C ALA A 114 12.91 19.30 15.29
N ASP A 115 13.75 20.26 14.94
CA ASP A 115 13.48 21.69 15.17
C ASP A 115 12.50 22.27 14.12
N HIS A 116 12.08 21.42 13.19
CA HIS A 116 11.13 21.74 12.14
C HIS A 116 9.96 20.78 12.27
N SER A 117 8.86 21.25 12.85
CA SER A 117 7.58 20.58 12.77
C SER A 117 7.32 20.23 11.30
N PHE A 118 7.33 18.93 10.99
CA PHE A 118 6.87 18.41 9.72
C PHE A 118 5.37 18.66 9.65
N CYS A 119 4.96 19.90 9.39
CA CYS A 119 3.64 20.17 8.89
C CYS A 119 3.64 19.57 7.50
N PHE A 120 3.01 18.40 7.34
CA PHE A 120 2.40 18.04 6.07
C PHE A 120 1.74 19.32 5.57
N PRO A 121 2.24 19.96 4.50
CA PRO A 121 1.83 21.31 4.20
C PRO A 121 0.32 21.29 3.98
N ASP A 122 -0.42 22.15 4.66
CA ASP A 122 -1.83 22.45 4.33
C ASP A 122 -1.97 22.80 2.82
N ALA A 123 -0.86 23.17 2.16
CA ALA A 123 -0.75 23.32 0.71
C ALA A 123 -0.98 22.02 -0.11
N ILE A 124 -0.65 20.85 0.43
CA ILE A 124 -0.92 19.55 -0.21
C ILE A 124 -2.41 19.21 -0.13
N VAL A 125 -3.02 19.45 1.04
CA VAL A 125 -4.46 19.25 1.24
C VAL A 125 -5.26 20.26 0.39
N GLY A 126 -4.81 21.51 0.30
CA GLY A 126 -5.41 22.53 -0.58
C GLY A 126 -5.30 22.16 -2.06
N ALA A 127 -4.13 21.70 -2.53
CA ALA A 127 -3.94 21.32 -3.93
C ALA A 127 -4.76 20.09 -4.36
N LEU A 128 -5.06 19.17 -3.43
CA LEU A 128 -5.93 18.01 -3.68
C LEU A 128 -7.42 18.36 -3.63
N LEU A 129 -7.80 19.40 -2.88
CA LEU A 129 -9.19 19.86 -2.78
C LEU A 129 -9.59 20.82 -3.91
N ASP A 130 -8.65 21.55 -4.50
CA ASP A 130 -8.89 22.45 -5.63
C ASP A 130 -8.99 21.72 -6.99
N GLN A 131 -8.82 20.38 -7.02
CA GLN A 131 -9.00 19.54 -8.22
C GLN A 131 -10.35 18.77 -8.25
N GLN A 132 -11.28 19.07 -7.33
CA GLN A 132 -12.68 18.63 -7.40
C GLN A 132 -13.59 19.72 -7.98
#